data_AF-A0A088E8C6-F1
#
_entry.id   AF-A0A088E8C6-F1
#
_cell.length_a   1.000
_cell.length_b   1.000
_cell.length_c   1.000
_cell.angle_alpha   90.00
_cell.angle_beta   90.00
_cell.angle_gamma   90.00
#
_symmetry.space_group_name_H-M   'P 1'
#
loop_
_entity.id
_entity.type
_entity.pdbx_description
1 polymer ?
#
loop_
_entity_poly.entity_id
_entity_poly.type
_entity_poly.pdbx_seq_one_letter_code
_entity_poly.pdbx_strand_id
1 'polypeptide(L)'
;MPPGFLSPLDRLGFCESRECIQRVVDDYLAMLFSGSENFHVFRDEEPPTDERTVTNSYLFTEALIGRLLETETELDLDAIVEDLRNRLGNNHPVLMFLKQLMDE
;
A
#
# COMPACT_ATOMS: atom_id res chain seq x y z
N MET A 1 3.68 22.44 11.16
CA MET A 1 2.53 21.85 10.44
C MET A 1 2.74 20.35 10.42
N PRO A 2 1.73 19.51 10.73
CA PRO A 2 1.86 18.08 10.47
C PRO A 2 2.05 17.88 8.96
N PRO A 3 2.84 16.89 8.52
CA PRO A 3 2.90 16.54 7.11
C PRO A 3 1.47 16.20 6.65
N GLY A 4 0.97 16.94 5.66
CA GLY A 4 -0.29 16.61 5.03
C GLY A 4 -0.11 15.32 4.26
N PHE A 5 -0.47 14.19 4.88
CA PHE A 5 -0.50 12.91 4.19
C PHE A 5 -1.68 12.93 3.21
N LEU A 6 -1.37 12.78 1.93
CA LEU A 6 -2.33 12.86 0.84
C LEU A 6 -2.94 11.48 0.53
N SER A 7 -2.18 10.42 0.81
CA SER A 7 -2.61 9.02 0.73
C SER A 7 -2.30 8.27 2.03
N PRO A 8 -3.11 7.28 2.45
CA PRO A 8 -2.74 6.35 3.51
C PRO A 8 -1.35 5.75 3.30
N LEU A 9 -1.00 5.50 2.03
CA LEU A 9 0.26 4.90 1.63
C LEU A 9 1.48 5.80 1.88
N ASP A 10 1.32 7.13 1.91
CA ASP A 10 2.42 8.04 2.26
C ASP A 10 2.86 7.88 3.71
N ARG A 11 1.98 7.35 4.57
CA ARG A 11 2.26 7.10 5.98
C ARG A 11 3.10 5.83 6.17
N LEU A 12 3.18 4.97 5.15
CA LEU A 12 3.87 3.69 5.23
C LEU A 12 5.35 3.85 5.59
N GLY A 13 6.03 4.84 5.00
CA GLY A 13 7.44 5.14 5.31
C GLY A 13 7.68 5.68 6.72
N PHE A 14 6.64 6.15 7.41
CA PHE A 14 6.72 6.75 8.75
C PHE A 14 6.22 5.82 9.86
N CYS A 15 5.71 4.63 9.52
CA CYS A 15 5.27 3.68 10.53
C CYS A 15 6.46 3.11 11.32
N GLU A 16 6.32 3.11 12.64
CA GLU A 16 7.31 2.54 13.58
C GLU A 16 6.81 1.25 14.25
N SER A 17 5.55 0.88 14.03
CA SER A 17 4.92 -0.30 14.63
C SER A 17 4.08 -1.07 13.62
N ARG A 18 3.91 -2.37 13.86
CA ARG A 18 3.03 -3.23 13.06
C ARG A 18 1.58 -2.77 13.08
N GLU A 19 1.11 -2.24 14.20
CA GLU A 19 -0.23 -1.67 14.35
C GLU A 19 -0.45 -0.46 13.43
N CYS A 20 0.58 0.39 13.24
CA CYS A 20 0.52 1.49 12.29
C CYS A 20 0.31 0.97 10.86
N ILE A 21 1.06 -0.06 10.48
CA ILE A 21 0.98 -0.67 9.14
C ILE A 21 -0.39 -1.30 8.91
N GLN A 22 -0.93 -2.02 9.90
CA GLN A 22 -2.29 -2.57 9.83
C GLN A 22 -3.34 -1.50 9.62
N ARG A 23 -3.25 -0.36 10.33
CA ARG A 23 -4.15 0.77 10.10
C ARG A 23 -4.02 1.35 8.70
N VAL A 24 -2.81 1.43 8.15
CA VAL A 24 -2.60 1.89 6.76
C VAL A 24 -3.26 0.95 5.75
N VAL A 25 -3.20 -0.37 5.98
CA VAL A 25 -3.93 -1.35 5.16
C VAL A 25 -5.44 -1.18 5.29
N ASP A 26 -5.95 -1.05 6.52
CA ASP A 26 -7.39 -0.89 6.75
C ASP A 26 -7.92 0.40 6.13
N ASP A 27 -7.19 1.51 6.28
CA ASP A 27 -7.49 2.81 5.66
C ASP A 27 -7.45 2.71 4.13
N TYR A 28 -6.46 1.99 3.58
CA TYR A 28 -6.33 1.75 2.13
C TYR A 28 -7.52 0.94 1.58
N LEU A 29 -7.88 -0.17 2.23
CA LEU A 29 -9.01 -0.99 1.82
C LEU A 29 -10.33 -0.21 1.95
N ALA A 30 -10.54 0.53 3.04
CA ALA A 30 -11.71 1.38 3.20
C ALA A 30 -11.80 2.47 2.11
N MET A 31 -10.66 3.03 1.70
CA MET A 31 -10.58 3.98 0.59
C MET A 31 -10.96 3.33 -0.75
N LEU A 32 -10.50 2.10 -1.02
CA LEU A 32 -10.90 1.32 -2.19
C LEU A 32 -12.40 1.02 -2.18
N PHE A 33 -12.95 0.55 -1.05
CA PHE A 33 -14.37 0.21 -0.92
C PHE A 33 -15.30 1.42 -1.05
N SER A 34 -14.86 2.58 -0.59
CA SER A 34 -15.66 3.81 -0.65
C SER A 34 -15.70 4.44 -2.05
N GLY A 35 -14.98 3.89 -3.03
CA GLY A 35 -15.00 4.39 -4.41
C GLY A 35 -14.54 5.84 -4.52
N SER A 36 -13.66 6.29 -3.63
CA SER A 36 -13.15 7.66 -3.63
C SER A 36 -12.17 7.88 -4.79
N GLU A 37 -12.72 8.12 -5.98
CA GLU A 37 -12.03 8.22 -7.28
C GLU A 37 -11.07 9.40 -7.47
N ASN A 38 -10.70 10.16 -6.44
CA ASN A 38 -9.96 11.41 -6.66
C ASN A 38 -8.71 11.52 -5.79
N PHE A 39 -7.63 10.82 -6.17
CA PHE A 39 -6.30 11.28 -5.78
C PHE A 39 -5.23 10.91 -6.81
N HIS A 40 -5.11 11.74 -7.86
CA HIS A 40 -3.92 11.77 -8.71
C HIS A 40 -2.83 12.56 -7.97
N VAL A 41 -1.78 11.88 -7.52
CA VAL A 41 -0.53 12.53 -7.13
C VAL A 41 0.53 12.10 -8.12
N PHE A 42 0.88 13.03 -9.00
CA PHE A 42 2.14 13.01 -9.71
C PHE A 42 3.26 13.01 -8.66
N ARG A 43 3.88 11.85 -8.46
CA ARG A 43 5.06 11.71 -7.60
C ARG A 43 6.25 11.43 -8.52
N ASP A 44 6.82 12.49 -9.08
CA ASP A 44 8.01 12.44 -9.94
C ASP A 44 9.32 12.17 -9.17
N GLU A 45 9.26 12.00 -7.85
CA GLU A 45 10.43 11.68 -7.04
C GLU A 45 10.15 10.43 -6.18
N GLU A 46 10.71 9.30 -6.62
CA GLU A 46 10.86 8.09 -5.80
C GLU A 46 11.71 8.48 -4.58
N PRO A 47 11.16 8.49 -3.35
CA PRO A 47 11.97 8.72 -2.17
C PRO A 47 13.04 7.62 -2.08
N PRO A 48 14.25 7.94 -1.58
CA PRO A 48 15.29 6.93 -1.41
C PRO A 48 14.74 5.77 -0.57
N THR A 49 14.82 4.56 -1.11
CA THR A 49 14.29 3.37 -0.48
C THR A 49 15.19 2.98 0.70
N ASP A 50 14.85 3.48 1.89
CA ASP A 50 15.52 3.11 3.14
C ASP A 50 15.14 1.67 3.57
N GLU A 51 15.98 1.01 4.36
CA GLU A 51 15.74 -0.34 4.88
C GLU A 51 14.39 -0.44 5.60
N ARG A 52 14.01 0.60 6.34
CA ARG A 52 12.71 0.71 6.99
C ARG A 52 11.56 0.67 6.00
N THR A 53 11.69 1.34 4.87
CA THR A 53 10.66 1.38 3.82
C THR A 53 10.46 -0.01 3.23
N VAL A 54 11.55 -0.77 3.04
CA VAL A 54 11.47 -2.17 2.58
C VAL A 54 10.77 -3.05 3.61
N THR A 55 11.16 -2.97 4.89
CA THR A 55 10.51 -3.75 5.97
C THR A 55 9.03 -3.42 6.09
N ASN A 56 8.67 -2.13 6.11
CA ASN A 56 7.29 -1.70 6.22
C ASN A 56 6.47 -2.14 5.00
N SER A 57 7.07 -2.12 3.81
CA SER A 57 6.44 -2.61 2.59
C SER A 57 6.15 -4.11 2.64
N TYR A 58 7.10 -4.91 3.15
CA TYR A 58 6.88 -6.35 3.34
C TYR A 58 5.72 -6.60 4.31
N LEU A 59 5.73 -5.95 5.47
CA LEU A 59 4.67 -6.08 6.48
C LEU A 59 3.32 -5.58 5.97
N PHE A 60 3.31 -4.56 5.13
CA PHE A 60 2.10 -4.08 4.46
C PHE A 60 1.55 -5.13 3.51
N THR A 61 2.40 -5.75 2.69
CA THR A 61 1.98 -6.81 1.75
C THR A 61 1.40 -8.02 2.49
N GLU A 62 2.06 -8.49 3.56
CA GLU A 62 1.52 -9.57 4.41
C GLU A 62 0.16 -9.20 5.01
N ALA A 63 0.03 -8.00 5.57
CA ALA A 63 -1.21 -7.55 6.18
C ALA A 63 -2.32 -7.39 5.15
N LEU A 64 -2.02 -6.84 3.97
CA LEU A 64 -2.96 -6.68 2.87
C LEU A 64 -3.52 -8.05 2.43
N ILE A 65 -2.66 -9.03 2.17
CA ILE A 65 -3.10 -10.37 1.77
C ILE A 65 -3.89 -11.04 2.88
N GLY A 66 -3.43 -10.94 4.13
CA GLY A 66 -4.16 -11.47 5.29
C GLY A 66 -5.59 -10.91 5.35
N ARG A 67 -5.75 -9.59 5.17
CA ARG A 67 -7.08 -8.96 5.10
C ARG A 67 -7.90 -9.45 3.91
N LEU A 68 -7.33 -9.55 2.71
CA LEU A 68 -8.06 -10.03 1.53
C LEU A 68 -8.57 -11.46 1.71
N LEU A 69 -7.78 -12.33 2.34
CA LEU A 69 -8.18 -13.70 2.68
C LEU A 69 -9.24 -13.76 3.77
N GLU A 70 -9.13 -12.92 4.81
CA GLU A 70 -10.06 -12.88 5.94
C GLU A 70 -11.44 -12.32 5.56
N THR A 71 -11.48 -11.36 4.64
CA THR A 71 -12.66 -10.51 4.42
C THR A 71 -13.62 -11.09 3.35
N GLU A 72 -13.40 -12.33 2.86
CA GLU A 72 -14.13 -12.97 1.74
C GLU A 72 -14.51 -11.97 0.62
N THR A 73 -13.60 -11.04 0.34
CA THR A 73 -13.93 -9.90 -0.50
C THR A 73 -13.65 -10.25 -1.94
N GLU A 74 -14.64 -10.01 -2.83
CA GLU A 74 -14.50 -10.15 -4.29
C GLU A 74 -13.60 -9.06 -4.92
N LEU A 75 -12.66 -8.49 -4.17
CA LEU A 75 -11.71 -7.54 -4.73
C LEU A 75 -10.73 -8.32 -5.61
N ASP A 76 -10.68 -7.92 -6.87
CA ASP A 76 -9.71 -8.44 -7.83
C ASP A 76 -8.30 -7.98 -7.41
N LEU A 77 -7.42 -8.95 -7.16
CA LEU A 77 -6.03 -8.70 -6.80
C LEU A 77 -5.34 -7.90 -7.91
N ASP A 78 -5.69 -8.14 -9.18
CA ASP A 78 -5.13 -7.41 -10.31
C ASP A 78 -5.52 -5.91 -10.24
N ALA A 79 -6.75 -5.60 -9.85
CA ALA A 79 -7.20 -4.22 -9.66
C ALA A 79 -6.48 -3.52 -8.50
N ILE A 80 -6.23 -4.24 -7.41
CA ILE A 80 -5.43 -3.75 -6.27
C ILE A 80 -4.00 -3.46 -6.70
N VAL A 81 -3.38 -4.37 -7.47
CA VAL A 81 -2.02 -4.21 -7.98
C VAL A 81 -1.95 -2.99 -8.91
N GLU A 82 -2.94 -2.78 -9.77
CA GLU A 82 -3.00 -1.62 -10.65
C GLU A 82 -3.14 -0.30 -9.87
N ASP A 83 -4.03 -0.23 -8.86
CA ASP A 83 -4.16 0.97 -8.02
C ASP A 83 -2.87 1.26 -7.23
N LEU A 84 -2.28 0.25 -6.60
CA LEU A 84 -0.98 0.39 -5.91
C LEU A 84 0.12 0.84 -6.87
N ARG A 85 0.12 0.33 -8.09
CA ARG A 85 1.07 0.71 -9.14
C ARG A 85 0.95 2.18 -9.52
N ASN A 86 -0.28 2.65 -9.68
CA ASN A 86 -0.58 4.04 -9.99
C ASN A 86 -0.21 4.99 -8.84
N ARG A 87 -0.28 4.54 -7.58
CA ARG A 87 -0.02 5.37 -6.39
C ARG A 87 1.44 5.35 -5.92
N LEU A 88 2.09 4.19 -5.95
CA LEU A 88 3.41 3.97 -5.39
C LEU A 88 4.54 4.00 -6.42
N GLY A 89 4.20 3.82 -7.70
CA GLY A 89 5.15 3.69 -8.79
C GLY A 89 5.66 2.25 -8.98
N ASN A 90 6.13 1.97 -10.19
CA ASN A 90 6.44 0.61 -10.67
C ASN A 90 7.49 -0.16 -9.85
N ASN A 91 8.40 0.54 -9.19
CA ASN A 91 9.54 -0.05 -8.49
C ASN A 91 9.33 -0.10 -6.96
N HIS A 92 8.14 0.25 -6.46
CA HIS A 92 7.91 0.26 -5.03
C HIS A 92 8.01 -1.16 -4.45
N PRO A 93 8.67 -1.38 -3.29
CA PRO A 93 8.85 -2.72 -2.72
C PRO A 93 7.54 -3.48 -2.50
N VAL A 94 6.45 -2.80 -2.13
CA VAL A 94 5.09 -3.39 -2.04
C VAL A 94 4.70 -4.13 -3.32
N LEU A 95 4.90 -3.53 -4.50
CA LEU A 95 4.57 -4.15 -5.78
C LEU A 95 5.51 -5.30 -6.12
N MET A 96 6.79 -5.19 -5.76
CA MET A 96 7.75 -6.27 -5.98
C MET A 96 7.36 -7.50 -5.15
N PHE A 97 6.99 -7.30 -3.88
CA PHE A 97 6.52 -8.37 -3.01
C PHE A 97 5.20 -8.97 -3.48
N LEU A 98 4.24 -8.15 -3.91
CA LEU A 98 2.97 -8.65 -4.46
C LEU A 98 3.19 -9.50 -5.72
N LYS A 99 4.02 -9.04 -6.66
CA LYS A 99 4.35 -9.82 -7.86
C LYS A 99 5.03 -11.14 -7.51
N GLN A 100 5.97 -11.13 -6.59
CA GLN A 100 6.65 -12.35 -6.16
C GLN A 100 5.68 -13.38 -5.58
N LEU A 101 4.63 -12.93 -4.88
CA LEU A 101 3.60 -13.80 -4.32
C LEU A 101 2.58 -14.29 -5.36
N MET A 102 2.43 -13.59 -6.49
CA MET A 102 1.56 -13.97 -7.60
C MET A 102 2.25 -14.85 -8.65
N ASP A 103 3.58 -14.73 -8.78
CA ASP A 103 4.41 -15.53 -9.69
C ASP A 103 4.78 -16.92 -9.12
N GLU A 104 4.36 -17.25 -7.87
CA GLU A 104 4.36 -18.61 -7.29
C GLU A 104 3.10 -19.41 -7.67
#